data_AF-A0A920Q6P7-F1
#
_entry.id   AF-A0A920Q6P7-F1
#
_cell.length_a   1.000
_cell.length_b   1.000
_cell.length_c   1.000
_cell.angle_alpha   90.00
_cell.angle_beta   90.00
_cell.angle_gamma   90.00
#
_symmetry.space_group_name_H-M   'P 1'
#
loop_
_entity.id
_entity.type
_entity.pdbx_description
1 polymer ?
#
loop_
_entity_poly.entity_id
_entity_poly.type
_entity_poly.pdbx_seq_one_letter_code
_entity_poly.pdbx_strand_id
1 'polypeptide(L)'
;MEKGSTTIDGGSVEFAMSYRQEIMDDQGLCLQVYAKVDGDDTEILRFDCFDQAPHYHYGPENHNIRLFMDKTTCGTPFGWTMDNLKNNLSTMVERSGYEELAGQLKAHPVSASVLAEVESKGRNLFANERRTVTHKFERMLDNDIFTVGNIRIGLEYRLLPQINSEGLAIHVLTDIAGQNVEFLAFDCFDKALITTMDLEIKTSVSIGIQLLPGKL
;
A
#
# COMPACT_ATOMS: atom_id res chain seq x y z
N MET A 1 -8.02 -13.85 12.46
CA MET A 1 -8.08 -12.54 11.77
C MET A 1 -9.49 -12.42 11.22
N GLU A 2 -10.10 -11.24 11.25
CA GLU A 2 -11.42 -11.06 10.63
C GLU A 2 -11.30 -11.03 9.11
N LYS A 3 -12.29 -11.60 8.42
CA LYS A 3 -12.38 -11.58 6.96
C LYS A 3 -12.60 -10.16 6.46
N GLY A 4 -11.86 -9.76 5.43
CA GLY A 4 -11.99 -8.46 4.78
C GLY A 4 -13.40 -8.21 4.26
N SER A 5 -13.87 -6.97 4.37
CA SER A 5 -15.23 -6.57 4.01
C SER A 5 -15.46 -6.44 2.50
N THR A 6 -14.40 -6.25 1.71
CA THR A 6 -14.49 -6.23 0.24
C THR A 6 -14.24 -7.63 -0.30
N THR A 7 -15.29 -8.32 -0.76
CA THR A 7 -15.18 -9.68 -1.31
C THR A 7 -15.42 -9.75 -2.81
N ILE A 8 -14.74 -10.67 -3.48
CA ILE A 8 -14.88 -10.98 -4.91
C ILE A 8 -14.86 -12.51 -5.07
N ASP A 9 -15.91 -13.04 -5.69
CA ASP A 9 -16.02 -14.47 -6.01
C ASP A 9 -15.08 -14.84 -7.18
N GLY A 10 -14.19 -15.81 -6.94
CA GLY A 10 -13.27 -16.38 -7.91
C GLY A 10 -13.66 -17.79 -8.37
N GLY A 11 -14.82 -18.29 -7.98
CA GLY A 11 -15.28 -19.65 -8.25
C GLY A 11 -14.89 -20.60 -7.13
N SER A 12 -13.77 -21.31 -7.28
CA SER A 12 -13.28 -22.24 -6.24
C SER A 12 -12.77 -21.54 -4.98
N VAL A 13 -12.48 -20.24 -5.07
CA VAL A 13 -12.00 -19.42 -3.96
C VAL A 13 -12.72 -18.07 -3.96
N GLU A 14 -12.80 -17.43 -2.79
CA GLU A 14 -13.24 -16.05 -2.64
C GLU A 14 -12.05 -15.19 -2.19
N PHE A 15 -11.87 -14.03 -2.82
CA PHE A 15 -10.89 -13.03 -2.38
C PHE A 15 -11.57 -12.07 -1.43
N ALA A 16 -10.97 -11.83 -0.27
CA ALA A 16 -11.43 -10.82 0.69
C ALA A 16 -10.31 -9.81 0.95
N MET A 17 -10.65 -8.53 1.01
CA MET A 17 -9.69 -7.44 1.17
C MET A 17 -10.14 -6.44 2.23
N SER A 18 -9.18 -5.90 2.97
CA SER A 18 -9.36 -4.73 3.84
C SER A 18 -8.05 -3.96 3.93
N TYR A 19 -8.11 -2.62 3.99
CA TYR A 19 -6.93 -1.84 4.35
C TYR A 19 -6.83 -1.74 5.87
N ARG A 20 -5.62 -1.91 6.39
CA ARG A 20 -5.34 -1.87 7.83
C ARG A 20 -4.55 -0.60 8.13
N GLN A 21 -5.17 0.32 8.88
CA GLN A 21 -4.51 1.51 9.43
C GLN A 21 -4.12 1.37 10.91
N GLU A 22 -4.68 0.36 11.59
CA GLU A 22 -4.58 0.17 13.04
C GLU A 22 -3.45 -0.80 13.42
N ILE A 23 -2.26 -0.65 12.81
CA ILE A 23 -1.10 -1.52 13.05
C ILE A 23 0.09 -0.66 13.54
N MET A 24 -0.04 -0.01 14.69
CA MET A 24 1.02 0.83 15.28
C MET A 24 1.63 1.83 14.27
N ASP A 25 2.89 1.60 13.86
CA ASP A 25 3.68 2.37 12.90
C ASP A 25 3.67 1.78 11.47
N ASP A 26 2.88 0.74 11.24
CA ASP A 26 2.67 0.07 9.96
C ASP A 26 1.22 0.25 9.47
N GLN A 27 1.02 -0.01 8.19
CA GLN A 27 -0.28 -0.01 7.54
C GLN A 27 -0.19 -0.76 6.21
N GLY A 28 -1.33 -1.16 5.66
CA GLY A 28 -1.38 -1.65 4.29
C GLY A 28 -2.58 -2.53 3.99
N LEU A 29 -2.65 -3.01 2.76
CA LEU A 29 -3.72 -3.90 2.31
C LEU A 29 -3.49 -5.32 2.84
N CYS A 30 -4.50 -5.88 3.49
CA CYS A 30 -4.62 -7.30 3.75
C CYS A 30 -5.50 -7.92 2.65
N LEU A 31 -4.94 -8.87 1.89
CA LEU A 31 -5.68 -9.69 0.93
C LEU A 31 -5.69 -11.13 1.41
N GLN A 32 -6.89 -11.71 1.52
CA GLN A 32 -7.13 -13.06 1.99
C GLN A 32 -7.76 -13.88 0.87
N VAL A 33 -7.43 -15.17 0.83
CA VAL A 33 -8.06 -16.15 -0.07
C VAL A 33 -8.80 -17.15 0.80
N TYR A 34 -10.12 -17.21 0.63
CA TYR A 34 -11.01 -18.11 1.35
C TYR A 34 -11.53 -19.23 0.43
N ALA A 35 -11.85 -20.37 1.02
CA ALA A 35 -12.60 -21.42 0.36
C ALA A 35 -13.45 -22.18 1.37
N LYS A 36 -14.42 -22.95 0.88
CA LYS A 36 -15.17 -23.87 1.72
C LYS A 36 -14.40 -25.17 1.92
N VAL A 37 -13.95 -25.43 3.15
CA VAL A 37 -13.30 -26.69 3.55
C VAL A 37 -14.20 -27.34 4.60
N ASP A 38 -14.68 -28.55 4.33
CA ASP A 38 -15.62 -29.27 5.19
C ASP A 38 -16.91 -28.47 5.55
N GLY A 39 -17.28 -27.50 4.71
CA GLY A 39 -18.44 -26.62 4.89
C GLY A 39 -18.14 -25.28 5.60
N ASP A 40 -16.98 -25.18 6.23
CA ASP A 40 -16.55 -23.97 6.94
C ASP A 40 -15.88 -22.97 5.99
N ASP A 41 -16.01 -21.68 6.30
CA ASP A 41 -15.30 -20.62 5.57
C ASP A 41 -13.87 -20.54 6.09
N THR A 42 -12.93 -21.10 5.34
CA THR A 42 -11.55 -21.32 5.80
C THR A 42 -10.59 -20.39 5.07
N GLU A 43 -9.74 -19.70 5.83
CA GLU A 43 -8.69 -18.86 5.27
C GLU A 43 -7.49 -19.69 4.78
N ILE A 44 -7.32 -19.74 3.45
CA ILE A 44 -6.37 -20.60 2.74
C ILE A 44 -5.00 -19.92 2.57
N LEU A 45 -5.02 -18.63 2.24
CA LEU A 45 -3.83 -17.78 2.09
C LEU A 45 -4.14 -16.39 2.65
N ARG A 46 -3.10 -15.72 3.15
CA ARG A 46 -3.16 -14.29 3.47
C ARG A 46 -1.91 -13.59 2.96
N PHE A 47 -2.09 -12.41 2.40
CA PHE A 47 -1.05 -11.50 1.97
C PHE A 47 -1.23 -10.17 2.67
N ASP A 48 -0.38 -9.93 3.65
CA ASP A 48 -0.32 -8.69 4.40
C ASP A 48 0.68 -7.76 3.69
N CYS A 49 0.18 -6.99 2.73
CA CYS A 49 0.93 -6.07 1.88
C CYS A 49 1.22 -4.76 2.61
N PHE A 50 1.88 -4.86 3.76
CA PHE A 50 2.15 -3.75 4.66
C PHE A 50 3.41 -2.97 4.24
N ASP A 51 3.50 -1.72 4.69
CA ASP A 51 4.58 -0.79 4.35
C ASP A 51 5.91 -1.19 5.00
N GLN A 52 5.88 -1.52 6.29
CA GLN A 52 7.09 -1.81 7.07
C GLN A 52 7.42 -3.29 7.06
N ALA A 53 6.45 -4.15 7.33
CA ALA A 53 6.65 -5.58 7.50
C ALA A 53 5.75 -6.41 6.55
N PRO A 54 5.87 -6.27 5.21
CA PRO A 54 5.08 -7.06 4.29
C PRO A 54 5.37 -8.56 4.46
N HIS A 55 4.33 -9.37 4.53
CA HIS A 55 4.43 -10.82 4.71
C HIS A 55 3.22 -11.55 4.15
N TYR A 56 3.31 -12.87 4.09
CA TYR A 56 2.22 -13.73 3.67
C TYR A 56 2.21 -15.03 4.47
N HIS A 57 1.04 -15.66 4.51
CA HIS A 57 0.78 -16.88 5.25
C HIS A 57 0.31 -17.99 4.32
N TYR A 58 0.92 -19.17 4.46
CA TYR A 58 0.36 -20.43 3.93
C TYR A 58 -0.52 -21.09 4.98
N GLY A 59 -1.79 -21.29 4.63
CA GLY A 59 -2.81 -21.90 5.45
C GLY A 59 -2.91 -21.27 6.84
N PRO A 60 -3.33 -20.00 6.99
CA PRO A 60 -3.58 -19.39 8.29
C PRO A 60 -4.39 -20.26 9.26
N GLU A 61 -5.35 -21.03 8.73
CA GLU A 61 -6.19 -21.97 9.47
C GLU A 61 -5.73 -23.43 9.34
N ASN A 62 -4.51 -23.67 8.84
CA ASN A 62 -3.84 -24.97 8.82
C ASN A 62 -2.42 -24.83 9.38
N HIS A 63 -1.37 -24.90 8.55
CA HIS A 63 0.02 -24.85 9.01
C HIS A 63 0.48 -23.48 9.55
N ASN A 64 -0.22 -22.41 9.16
CA ASN A 64 0.06 -21.02 9.51
C ASN A 64 1.53 -20.62 9.35
N ILE A 65 2.12 -20.95 8.19
CA ILE A 65 3.52 -20.62 7.89
C ILE A 65 3.59 -19.17 7.41
N ARG A 66 4.16 -18.29 8.23
CA ARG A 66 4.39 -16.88 7.91
C ARG A 66 5.77 -16.66 7.29
N LEU A 67 5.81 -15.98 6.14
CA LEU A 67 7.04 -15.61 5.45
C LEU A 67 7.05 -14.10 5.15
N PHE A 68 8.15 -13.43 5.47
CA PHE A 68 8.34 -12.03 5.12
C PHE A 68 8.68 -11.87 3.63
N MET A 69 8.15 -10.82 3.01
CA MET A 69 8.54 -10.41 1.68
C MET A 69 9.85 -9.62 1.75
N ASP A 70 10.76 -9.90 0.82
CA ASP A 70 11.97 -9.11 0.68
C ASP A 70 11.66 -7.81 -0.08
N LYS A 71 11.66 -6.70 0.66
CA LYS A 71 11.38 -5.36 0.14
C LYS A 71 12.34 -4.91 -0.96
N THR A 72 13.51 -5.53 -1.09
CA THR A 72 14.48 -5.18 -2.13
C THR A 72 14.15 -5.84 -3.48
N THR A 73 13.47 -6.98 -3.47
CA THR A 73 13.21 -7.79 -4.67
C THR A 73 11.74 -7.90 -5.04
N CYS A 74 10.80 -7.61 -4.13
CA CYS A 74 9.37 -7.75 -4.40
C CYS A 74 8.75 -6.62 -5.23
N GLY A 75 9.48 -5.52 -5.51
CA GLY A 75 8.87 -4.32 -6.07
C GLY A 75 7.86 -3.72 -5.09
N THR A 76 6.56 -3.73 -5.44
CA THR A 76 5.49 -3.41 -4.47
C THR A 76 4.91 -4.70 -3.87
N PRO A 77 4.67 -4.78 -2.54
CA PRO A 77 4.10 -5.99 -1.92
C PRO A 77 2.79 -6.46 -2.57
N PHE A 78 1.93 -5.51 -2.97
CA PHE A 78 0.68 -5.85 -3.65
C PHE A 78 0.87 -6.29 -5.11
N GLY A 79 1.81 -5.67 -5.84
CA GLY A 79 2.19 -6.14 -7.17
C GLY A 79 2.70 -7.58 -7.13
N TRP A 80 3.62 -7.88 -6.22
CA TRP A 80 4.14 -9.22 -5.98
C TRP A 80 3.02 -10.23 -5.63
N THR A 81 2.07 -9.80 -4.80
CA THR A 81 0.90 -10.61 -4.44
C THR A 81 0.07 -10.95 -5.68
N MET A 82 -0.28 -9.96 -6.51
CA MET A 82 -1.06 -10.22 -7.71
C MET A 82 -0.32 -11.09 -8.73
N ASP A 83 1.00 -10.96 -8.85
CA ASP A 83 1.80 -11.84 -9.70
C ASP A 83 1.76 -13.29 -9.21
N ASN A 84 1.77 -13.51 -7.90
CA ASN A 84 1.62 -14.85 -7.33
C ASN A 84 0.20 -15.40 -7.49
N LEU A 85 -0.83 -14.57 -7.31
CA LEU A 85 -2.22 -15.01 -7.54
C LEU A 85 -2.44 -15.41 -9.01
N LYS A 86 -1.82 -14.69 -9.97
CA LYS A 86 -1.95 -14.98 -11.40
C LYS A 86 -1.18 -16.25 -11.81
N ASN A 87 -0.01 -16.47 -11.26
CA ASN A 87 0.92 -17.48 -11.78
C ASN A 87 1.07 -18.72 -10.88
N ASN A 88 0.84 -18.58 -9.57
CA ASN A 88 1.24 -19.56 -8.57
C ASN A 88 0.12 -19.97 -7.61
N LEU A 89 -1.11 -19.45 -7.74
CA LEU A 89 -2.18 -19.64 -6.76
C LEU A 89 -2.41 -21.12 -6.40
N SER A 90 -2.57 -22.00 -7.39
CA SER A 90 -2.80 -23.43 -7.11
C SER A 90 -1.63 -24.10 -6.39
N THR A 91 -0.39 -23.75 -6.73
CA THR A 91 0.82 -24.26 -6.06
C THR A 91 0.91 -23.73 -4.63
N MET A 92 0.50 -22.49 -4.40
CA MET A 92 0.47 -21.91 -3.07
C MET A 92 -0.59 -22.56 -2.18
N VAL A 93 -1.78 -22.84 -2.74
CA VAL A 93 -2.85 -23.56 -2.04
C VAL A 93 -2.42 -24.99 -1.70
N GLU A 94 -1.74 -25.68 -2.62
CA GLU A 94 -1.17 -27.01 -2.36
C GLU A 94 -0.16 -26.97 -1.20
N ARG A 95 0.73 -25.98 -1.20
CA ARG A 95 1.69 -25.77 -0.10
C ARG A 95 1.02 -25.42 1.24
N SER A 96 -0.17 -24.82 1.21
CA SER A 96 -0.99 -24.59 2.40
C SER A 96 -1.64 -25.87 2.96
N GLY A 97 -1.49 -27.02 2.28
CA GLY A 97 -2.05 -28.31 2.70
C GLY A 97 -3.50 -28.53 2.27
N TYR A 98 -3.92 -27.93 1.15
CA TYR A 98 -5.27 -28.10 0.58
C TYR A 98 -5.18 -28.67 -0.84
N GLU A 99 -4.72 -29.91 -0.97
CA GLU A 99 -4.42 -30.58 -2.24
C GLU A 99 -5.65 -30.71 -3.14
N GLU A 100 -6.82 -30.99 -2.57
CA GLU A 100 -8.07 -31.09 -3.33
C GLU A 100 -8.45 -29.75 -3.97
N LEU A 101 -8.43 -28.67 -3.19
CA LEU A 101 -8.71 -27.32 -3.67
C LEU A 101 -7.68 -26.88 -4.73
N ALA A 102 -6.41 -27.22 -4.53
CA ALA A 102 -5.37 -26.98 -5.53
C ALA A 102 -5.66 -27.71 -6.85
N GLY A 103 -6.15 -28.95 -6.79
CA GLY A 103 -6.62 -29.71 -7.95
C GLY A 103 -7.78 -29.03 -8.67
N GLN A 104 -8.76 -28.51 -7.92
CA GLN A 104 -9.89 -27.76 -8.48
C GLN A 104 -9.42 -26.49 -9.19
N LEU A 105 -8.50 -25.72 -8.59
CA LEU A 105 -7.93 -24.51 -9.20
C LEU A 105 -7.07 -24.79 -10.44
N LYS A 106 -6.44 -25.97 -10.53
CA LYS A 106 -5.72 -26.40 -11.75
C LYS A 106 -6.70 -26.72 -12.87
N ALA A 107 -7.83 -27.36 -12.55
CA ALA A 107 -8.86 -27.72 -13.54
C ALA A 107 -9.71 -26.51 -13.96
N HIS A 108 -10.00 -25.60 -13.03
CA HIS A 108 -10.82 -24.40 -13.21
C HIS A 108 -10.11 -23.19 -12.61
N PRO A 109 -9.12 -22.62 -13.32
CA PRO A 109 -8.41 -21.44 -12.85
C PRO A 109 -9.34 -20.24 -12.68
N VAL A 110 -9.03 -19.38 -11.70
CA VAL A 110 -9.70 -18.08 -11.56
C VAL A 110 -9.54 -17.29 -12.86
N SER A 111 -10.64 -16.71 -13.35
CA SER A 111 -10.61 -15.99 -14.62
C SER A 111 -9.73 -14.73 -14.55
N ALA A 112 -9.10 -14.38 -15.67
CA ALA A 112 -8.25 -13.18 -15.76
C ALA A 112 -9.03 -11.88 -15.47
N SER A 113 -10.32 -11.82 -15.83
CA SER A 113 -11.18 -10.67 -15.53
C SER A 113 -11.43 -10.52 -14.03
N VAL A 114 -11.64 -11.63 -13.31
CA VAL A 114 -11.79 -11.60 -11.85
C VAL A 114 -10.50 -11.14 -11.18
N LEU A 115 -9.34 -11.67 -11.60
CA LEU A 115 -8.05 -11.23 -11.04
C LEU A 115 -7.77 -9.74 -11.33
N ALA A 116 -8.19 -9.23 -12.49
CA ALA A 116 -8.10 -7.80 -12.80
C ALA A 116 -9.03 -6.95 -11.92
N GLU A 117 -10.21 -7.46 -11.57
CA GLU A 117 -11.13 -6.81 -10.63
C GLU A 117 -10.52 -6.76 -9.21
N VAL A 118 -9.99 -7.88 -8.72
CA VAL A 118 -9.27 -7.96 -7.44
C VAL A 118 -8.15 -6.92 -7.39
N GLU A 119 -7.34 -6.88 -8.44
CA GLU A 119 -6.24 -5.94 -8.55
C GLU A 119 -6.71 -4.46 -8.57
N SER A 120 -7.77 -4.17 -9.31
CA SER A 120 -8.38 -2.83 -9.37
C SER A 120 -8.93 -2.39 -8.02
N LYS A 121 -9.66 -3.26 -7.32
CA LYS A 121 -10.20 -3.00 -5.98
C LYS A 121 -9.09 -2.83 -4.94
N GLY A 122 -8.09 -3.70 -4.94
CA GLY A 122 -6.94 -3.56 -4.05
C GLY A 122 -6.19 -2.25 -4.28
N ARG A 123 -5.95 -1.85 -5.54
CA ARG A 123 -5.37 -0.53 -5.85
C ARG A 123 -6.24 0.64 -5.39
N ASN A 124 -7.56 0.51 -5.49
CA ASN A 124 -8.48 1.53 -5.00
C ASN A 124 -8.42 1.67 -3.48
N LEU A 125 -8.36 0.55 -2.74
CA LEU A 125 -8.16 0.56 -1.28
C LEU A 125 -6.84 1.23 -0.91
N PHE A 126 -5.74 0.90 -1.59
CA PHE A 126 -4.45 1.59 -1.38
C PHE A 126 -4.54 3.11 -1.58
N ALA A 127 -5.23 3.56 -2.63
CA ALA A 127 -5.30 4.98 -2.95
C ALA A 127 -6.18 5.78 -1.98
N ASN A 128 -7.22 5.17 -1.40
CA ASN A 128 -8.22 5.88 -0.62
C ASN A 128 -8.14 5.64 0.89
N GLU A 129 -7.55 4.52 1.32
CA GLU A 129 -7.49 4.14 2.73
C GLU A 129 -6.07 4.23 3.32
N ARG A 130 -5.05 4.53 2.52
CA ARG A 130 -3.70 4.78 3.06
C ARG A 130 -3.71 6.03 3.94
N ARG A 131 -3.24 5.88 5.17
CA ARG A 131 -2.96 7.01 6.06
C ARG A 131 -1.75 7.74 5.52
N THR A 132 -1.95 9.00 5.16
CA THR A 132 -0.88 9.89 4.69
C THR A 132 -0.77 11.07 5.64
N VAL A 133 0.44 11.61 5.81
CA VAL A 133 0.60 12.88 6.52
C VAL A 133 0.09 13.97 5.58
N THR A 134 -0.78 14.84 6.08
CA THR A 134 -1.31 15.97 5.32
C THR A 134 -1.20 17.23 6.17
N HIS A 135 -0.35 18.15 5.74
CA HIS A 135 -0.25 19.47 6.35
C HIS A 135 -1.41 20.36 5.87
N LYS A 136 -1.94 21.19 6.78
CA LYS A 136 -3.10 22.06 6.52
C LYS A 136 -2.73 23.43 5.95
N PHE A 137 -1.44 23.77 5.89
CA PHE A 137 -0.88 25.03 5.39
C PHE A 137 -1.58 26.30 5.94
N GLU A 138 -2.10 26.26 7.17
CA GLU A 138 -3.02 27.27 7.72
C GLU A 138 -2.39 28.66 7.83
N ARG A 139 -1.06 28.75 7.88
CA ARG A 139 -0.30 30.00 8.00
C ARG A 139 0.53 30.32 6.76
N MET A 140 0.45 29.51 5.70
CA MET A 140 1.14 29.76 4.44
C MET A 140 0.45 30.92 3.72
N LEU A 141 1.22 31.95 3.36
CA LEU A 141 0.71 33.11 2.64
C LEU A 141 0.92 32.92 1.13
N ASP A 142 0.00 33.42 0.31
CA ASP A 142 0.12 33.34 -1.16
C ASP A 142 1.44 33.94 -1.69
N ASN A 143 1.93 35.00 -1.05
CA ASN A 143 3.20 35.66 -1.41
C ASN A 143 4.45 34.85 -1.05
N ASP A 144 4.31 33.81 -0.23
CA ASP A 144 5.37 32.90 0.20
C ASP A 144 5.36 31.58 -0.60
N ILE A 145 4.61 31.56 -1.73
CA ILE A 145 4.54 30.43 -2.66
C ILE A 145 5.30 30.76 -3.94
N PHE A 146 6.35 29.99 -4.20
CA PHE A 146 7.16 30.10 -5.42
C PHE A 146 6.75 29.01 -6.40
N THR A 147 6.21 29.40 -7.56
CA THR A 147 5.74 28.44 -8.58
C THR A 147 6.77 28.25 -9.69
N VAL A 148 7.11 26.99 -9.98
CA VAL A 148 8.00 26.60 -11.09
C VAL A 148 7.36 25.43 -11.83
N GLY A 149 6.70 25.72 -12.96
CA GLY A 149 5.97 24.71 -13.72
C GLY A 149 4.81 24.10 -12.91
N ASN A 150 4.77 22.77 -12.79
CA ASN A 150 3.78 22.06 -11.97
C ASN A 150 4.22 21.88 -10.50
N ILE A 151 5.34 22.49 -10.09
CA ILE A 151 5.85 22.46 -8.71
C ILE A 151 5.61 23.82 -8.07
N ARG A 152 5.19 23.82 -6.81
CA ARG A 152 5.06 25.00 -5.96
C ARG A 152 5.87 24.77 -4.69
N ILE A 153 6.67 25.75 -4.29
CA ILE A 153 7.43 25.73 -3.05
C ILE A 153 6.78 26.74 -2.12
N GLY A 154 6.10 26.26 -1.09
CA GLY A 154 5.47 27.08 -0.06
C GLY A 154 6.33 27.19 1.18
N LEU A 155 6.51 28.39 1.69
CA LEU A 155 7.18 28.64 2.98
C LEU A 155 6.13 28.92 4.05
N GLU A 156 6.15 28.17 5.15
CA GLU A 156 5.22 28.34 6.26
C GLU A 156 5.99 28.37 7.60
N TYR A 157 5.89 29.46 8.35
CA TYR A 157 6.38 29.46 9.73
C TYR A 157 5.32 28.85 10.66
N ARG A 158 5.66 27.71 11.28
CA ARG A 158 4.75 26.94 12.14
C ARG A 158 5.09 27.12 13.61
N LEU A 159 4.05 27.31 14.42
CA LEU A 159 4.13 27.18 15.88
C LEU A 159 3.57 25.81 16.24
N LEU A 160 4.32 25.02 17.02
CA LEU A 160 3.95 23.68 17.47
C LEU A 160 3.89 23.63 19.02
N PRO A 161 2.86 24.23 19.64
CA PRO A 161 2.77 24.33 21.10
C PRO A 161 2.76 22.96 21.79
N GLN A 162 2.25 21.92 21.12
CA GLN A 162 2.10 20.57 21.69
C GLN A 162 3.45 19.93 22.03
N ILE A 163 4.51 20.29 21.31
CA ILE A 163 5.88 19.83 21.54
C ILE A 163 6.83 20.97 21.92
N ASN A 164 6.28 22.15 22.24
CA ASN A 164 7.03 23.36 22.57
C ASN A 164 8.14 23.65 21.53
N SER A 165 7.79 23.58 20.24
CA SER A 165 8.67 23.79 19.10
C SER A 165 8.08 24.83 18.15
N GLU A 166 8.91 25.40 17.28
CA GLU A 166 8.53 26.30 16.20
C GLU A 166 9.60 26.28 15.12
N GLY A 167 9.29 26.87 13.95
CA GLY A 167 10.27 27.13 12.91
C GLY A 167 9.67 27.09 11.51
N LEU A 168 10.55 27.06 10.51
CA LEU A 168 10.15 27.12 9.10
C LEU A 168 9.87 25.72 8.56
N ALA A 169 8.70 25.53 7.95
CA ALA A 169 8.41 24.40 7.09
C ALA A 169 8.50 24.83 5.62
N ILE A 170 9.16 24.00 4.81
CA ILE A 170 9.26 24.18 3.36
C ILE A 170 8.45 23.06 2.71
N HIS A 171 7.36 23.43 2.05
CA HIS A 171 6.43 22.52 1.40
C HIS A 171 6.71 22.47 -0.09
N VAL A 172 7.01 21.31 -0.64
CA VAL A 172 7.09 21.08 -2.09
C VAL A 172 5.78 20.45 -2.52
N LEU A 173 4.95 21.23 -3.20
CA LEU A 173 3.61 20.88 -3.63
C LEU A 173 3.60 20.63 -5.14
N THR A 174 2.74 19.74 -5.60
CA THR A 174 2.48 19.53 -7.04
C THR A 174 1.07 19.02 -7.26
N ASP A 175 0.58 19.13 -8.50
CA ASP A 175 -0.70 18.54 -8.89
C ASP A 175 -0.48 17.14 -9.45
N ILE A 176 -1.01 16.12 -8.76
CA ILE A 176 -0.98 14.73 -9.19
C ILE A 176 -2.42 14.24 -9.32
N ALA A 177 -2.80 13.76 -10.50
CA ALA A 177 -4.14 13.26 -10.80
C ALA A 177 -5.28 14.23 -10.41
N GLY A 178 -5.06 15.54 -10.58
CA GLY A 178 -6.03 16.59 -10.25
C GLY A 178 -6.14 16.92 -8.76
N GLN A 179 -5.26 16.37 -7.92
CA GLN A 179 -5.16 16.67 -6.50
C GLN A 179 -3.88 17.46 -6.23
N ASN A 180 -3.98 18.51 -5.42
CA ASN A 180 -2.82 19.22 -4.91
C ASN A 180 -2.20 18.38 -3.77
N VAL A 181 -0.98 17.92 -3.98
CA VAL A 181 -0.27 16.99 -3.11
C VAL A 181 1.00 17.64 -2.60
N GLU A 182 1.23 17.55 -1.30
CA GLU A 182 2.56 17.74 -0.72
C GLU A 182 3.43 16.54 -1.05
N PHE A 183 4.41 16.79 -1.90
CA PHE A 183 5.36 15.80 -2.39
C PHE A 183 6.59 15.69 -1.49
N LEU A 184 7.04 16.80 -0.89
CA LEU A 184 8.10 16.83 0.12
C LEU A 184 7.78 17.90 1.16
N ALA A 185 8.14 17.63 2.42
CA ALA A 185 8.17 18.63 3.48
C ALA A 185 9.57 18.65 4.11
N PHE A 186 10.10 19.85 4.36
CA PHE A 186 11.30 20.03 5.16
C PHE A 186 10.95 20.83 6.41
N ASP A 187 11.09 20.18 7.56
CA ASP A 187 10.75 20.76 8.86
C ASP A 187 12.02 21.26 9.55
N CYS A 188 12.28 22.55 9.42
CA CYS A 188 13.41 23.25 10.04
C CYS A 188 12.99 23.85 11.39
N PHE A 189 12.65 22.98 12.35
CA PHE A 189 12.20 23.38 13.68
C PHE A 189 13.31 23.43 14.72
N ASP A 190 13.18 24.40 15.64
CA ASP A 190 14.15 24.71 16.68
C ASP A 190 14.34 23.56 17.69
N LYS A 191 13.34 22.68 17.81
CA LYS A 191 13.47 21.39 18.48
C LYS A 191 13.23 20.27 17.48
N ALA A 192 14.32 19.72 16.96
CA ALA A 192 14.33 18.55 16.09
C ALA A 192 13.99 17.29 16.90
N LEU A 193 12.71 16.96 17.01
CA LEU A 193 12.29 15.59 17.28
C LEU A 193 11.98 14.96 15.93
N ILE A 194 12.99 14.29 15.37
CA ILE A 194 12.91 13.48 14.14
C ILE A 194 12.83 14.33 12.86
N THR A 195 13.93 14.42 12.11
CA THR A 195 13.88 14.71 10.68
C THR A 195 13.25 13.50 9.97
N THR A 196 11.94 13.47 9.82
CA THR A 196 11.30 12.58 8.84
C THR A 196 11.49 13.22 7.46
N MET A 197 12.39 12.66 6.65
CA MET A 197 12.21 12.73 5.21
C MET A 197 11.06 11.77 4.89
N ASP A 198 9.82 12.25 4.99
CA ASP A 198 8.69 11.53 4.43
C ASP A 198 8.71 11.76 2.92
N LEU A 199 9.45 10.90 2.20
CA LEU A 199 9.34 10.79 0.74
C LEU A 199 8.02 10.08 0.42
N GLU A 200 6.91 10.79 0.54
CA GLU A 200 5.60 10.23 0.25
C GLU A 200 5.29 10.36 -1.24
N ILE A 201 5.70 9.36 -2.03
CA ILE A 201 5.22 9.21 -3.40
C ILE A 201 3.74 8.80 -3.33
N LYS A 202 2.84 9.79 -3.20
CA LYS A 202 1.40 9.59 -3.40
C LYS A 202 1.15 9.36 -4.89
N THR A 203 1.50 8.18 -5.39
CA THR A 203 0.93 7.55 -6.57
C THR A 203 1.64 6.23 -6.83
N SER A 204 0.86 5.17 -7.03
CA SER A 204 1.30 3.94 -7.69
C SER A 204 1.54 4.15 -9.20
N VAL A 205 2.08 5.31 -9.59
CA VAL A 205 2.55 5.59 -10.95
C VAL A 205 4.05 5.49 -10.90
N SER A 206 4.59 4.43 -11.47
CA SER A 206 6.03 4.30 -11.74
C SER A 206 6.44 5.41 -12.71
N ILE A 207 6.77 6.59 -12.22
CA ILE A 207 7.45 7.62 -13.01
C ILE A 207 8.94 7.28 -12.98
N GLY A 208 9.41 6.59 -14.01
CA GLY A 208 10.84 6.46 -14.27
C GLY A 208 11.40 7.85 -14.60
N ILE A 209 11.96 8.54 -13.60
CA ILE A 209 12.72 9.76 -13.83
C ILE A 209 14.09 9.34 -14.38
N GLN A 210 14.20 9.29 -15.71
CA GLN A 210 15.49 9.20 -16.37
C GLN A 210 16.13 10.58 -16.35
N LEU A 211 17.04 10.81 -15.39
CA LEU A 211 17.88 11.99 -15.37
C LEU A 211 18.79 11.96 -16.60
N LEU A 212 18.43 12.74 -17.63
CA LEU A 212 19.34 12.99 -18.74
C LEU A 212 20.46 13.93 -18.23
N PRO A 213 21.73 13.62 -18.49
CA PRO A 213 22.84 14.47 -18.06
C PRO A 213 22.73 15.83 -18.74
N GLY A 214 22.55 16.88 -17.94
CA GLY A 214 22.59 18.25 -18.40
C GLY A 214 23.97 18.59 -18.93
N LYS A 215 24.04 19.12 -20.16
CA LYS A 215 25.25 19.79 -20.65
C LYS A 215 25.29 21.19 -20.04
N LEU A 216 26.39 21.47 -19.33
CA LEU A 216 26.81 22.80 -18.90
C LEU A 216 26.94 23.77 -20.08
#